data_AF-A0AAW2L0N6-F1
#
_entry.id   AF-A0AAW2L0N6-F1
#
_cell.length_a   1.000
_cell.length_b   1.000
_cell.length_c   1.000
_cell.angle_alpha   90.00
_cell.angle_beta   90.00
_cell.angle_gamma   90.00
#
_symmetry.space_group_name_H-M   'P 1'
#
loop_
_entity.id
_entity.type
_entity.pdbx_description
1 polymer ?
#
loop_
_entity_poly.entity_id
_entity_poly.type
_entity_poly.pdbx_seq_one_letter_code
_entity_poly.pdbx_strand_id
1 'polypeptide(L)'
;MGKTEFCAYKASSHHKVLMHLFFVILCLSFFPSLSSSSSLSFDFYAGTCPAAEMMVKNTVRSASDLDPTIPGKLLRLLFHDCFVEGCDASVLLQGNGTERSDPANKSLGGFSVIDAAKRVLEIFCPETVSCADILALAARDAVEFEAQTFRFHRAERWSPHNWNSSLQLIQRPVQARPNGNLTVIDSSLDRQYAAQLTKMCPSGATDGSVTVSNDPSTPLLFDNQYYRILLQHKGLFQSDSALLNDEEQGTECWNLQTIKIVS
;
A
#
# COMPACT_ATOMS: atom_id res chain seq x y z
N MET A 1 8.70 15.65 24.76
CA MET A 1 9.09 14.87 23.57
C MET A 1 8.02 13.81 23.34
N GLY A 2 7.14 14.04 22.36
CA GLY A 2 5.92 13.26 22.11
C GLY A 2 6.20 11.95 21.37
N LYS A 3 5.56 10.86 21.81
CA LYS A 3 5.74 9.47 21.37
C LYS A 3 4.86 9.11 20.17
N THR A 4 4.96 9.79 19.03
CA THR A 4 4.03 9.56 17.91
C THR A 4 4.61 8.89 16.68
N GLU A 5 5.92 8.69 16.56
CA GLU A 5 6.48 8.28 15.24
C GLU A 5 7.62 7.25 15.40
N PHE A 6 7.25 6.02 15.78
CA PHE A 6 8.23 4.95 15.98
C PHE A 6 8.85 4.49 14.65
N CYS A 7 8.09 4.50 13.55
CA CYS A 7 8.65 4.16 12.24
C CYS A 7 9.41 5.31 11.60
N ALA A 8 9.08 6.58 11.89
CA ALA A 8 9.79 7.72 11.31
C ALA A 8 11.15 8.02 11.96
N TYR A 9 11.32 7.74 13.26
CA TYR A 9 12.55 8.09 13.99
C TYR A 9 13.55 6.95 14.19
N LYS A 10 13.14 5.68 14.03
CA LYS A 10 14.01 4.54 14.37
C LYS A 10 15.04 4.17 13.28
N ALA A 11 15.10 4.91 12.17
CA ALA A 11 16.14 4.74 11.15
C ALA A 11 17.48 5.44 11.45
N SER A 12 17.57 6.27 12.50
CA SER A 12 18.83 6.96 12.84
C SER A 12 19.31 6.57 14.24
N SER A 13 20.03 5.44 14.32
CA SER A 13 20.80 5.06 15.52
C SER A 13 22.30 5.12 15.24
N HIS A 14 22.81 6.26 14.76
CA HIS A 14 24.24 6.46 14.54
C HIS A 14 25.08 6.39 15.83
N HIS A 15 24.48 6.59 17.01
CA HIS A 15 25.21 6.57 18.28
C HIS A 15 25.48 5.16 18.84
N LYS A 16 24.65 4.16 18.50
CA LYS A 16 24.90 2.75 18.87
C LYS A 16 25.82 2.04 17.88
N VAL A 17 25.80 2.48 16.61
CA VAL A 17 26.64 1.94 15.53
C VAL A 17 28.13 2.19 15.79
N LEU A 18 28.49 3.35 16.34
CA LEU A 18 29.89 3.69 16.66
C LEU A 18 30.49 2.82 17.78
N MET A 19 29.69 2.47 18.81
CA MET A 19 30.11 1.56 19.88
C MET A 19 30.16 0.09 19.44
N HIS A 20 29.25 -0.34 18.56
CA HIS A 20 29.28 -1.69 17.98
C HIS A 20 30.39 -1.86 16.94
N LEU A 21 30.74 -0.83 16.16
CA LEU A 21 31.85 -0.86 15.20
C LEU A 21 33.20 -1.19 15.87
N PHE A 22 33.45 -0.65 17.06
CA PHE A 22 34.68 -0.93 17.79
C PHE A 22 34.76 -2.39 18.29
N PHE A 23 33.63 -2.98 18.68
CA PHE A 23 33.56 -4.37 19.14
C PHE A 23 33.56 -5.38 17.98
N VAL A 24 32.96 -5.01 16.84
CA VAL A 24 32.85 -5.85 15.63
C VAL A 24 34.17 -5.90 14.84
N ILE A 25 34.93 -4.80 14.77
CA ILE A 25 36.27 -4.77 14.14
C ILE A 25 37.26 -5.69 14.89
N LEU A 26 37.09 -5.86 16.21
CA LEU A 26 37.91 -6.77 17.01
C LEU A 26 37.55 -8.26 16.78
N CYS A 27 36.30 -8.56 16.37
CA CYS A 27 35.81 -9.92 16.12
C CYS A 27 35.93 -10.38 14.65
N LEU A 28 36.06 -9.45 13.69
CA LEU A 28 36.11 -9.72 12.24
C LEU A 28 37.43 -10.36 11.74
N SER A 29 38.43 -10.53 12.61
CA SER A 29 39.69 -11.18 12.26
C SER A 29 39.65 -12.72 12.34
N PHE A 30 38.50 -13.34 12.69
CA PHE A 30 38.42 -14.80 12.90
C PHE A 30 37.12 -15.50 12.45
N PHE A 31 36.34 -14.98 11.50
CA PHE A 31 35.17 -15.72 10.98
C PHE A 31 35.08 -15.69 9.44
N PRO A 32 34.87 -16.84 8.78
CA PRO A 32 34.59 -16.87 7.34
C PRO A 32 33.21 -16.29 7.05
N SER A 33 33.12 -15.50 5.99
CA SER A 33 31.91 -14.81 5.53
C SER A 33 30.82 -15.81 5.13
N LEU A 34 29.75 -15.90 5.91
CA LEU A 34 28.56 -16.64 5.56
C LEU A 34 27.61 -15.73 4.76
N SER A 35 27.51 -15.94 3.45
CA SER A 35 26.55 -15.24 2.59
C SER A 35 25.13 -15.67 2.99
N SER A 36 24.37 -14.76 3.60
CA SER A 36 22.97 -14.99 3.96
C SER A 36 22.09 -14.53 2.79
N SER A 37 21.47 -15.45 2.07
CA SER A 37 20.34 -15.13 1.19
C SER A 37 19.11 -14.88 2.06
N SER A 38 18.61 -13.63 2.11
CA SER A 38 17.37 -13.29 2.82
C SER A 38 16.17 -13.85 2.07
N SER A 39 15.78 -15.08 2.40
CA SER A 39 14.53 -15.66 1.92
C SER A 39 13.37 -15.13 2.76
N LEU A 40 12.36 -14.58 2.10
CA LEU A 40 11.06 -14.34 2.72
C LEU A 40 10.46 -15.68 3.15
N SER A 41 9.78 -15.70 4.29
CA SER A 41 9.07 -16.86 4.79
C SER A 41 7.71 -16.43 5.32
N PHE A 42 6.69 -17.22 4.99
CA PHE A 42 5.43 -17.16 5.74
C PHE A 42 5.71 -17.49 7.22
N ASP A 43 4.92 -16.90 8.11
CA ASP A 43 5.04 -17.10 9.56
C ASP A 43 6.43 -16.77 10.15
N PHE A 44 7.19 -15.86 9.52
CA PHE A 44 8.53 -15.46 9.97
C PHE A 44 8.57 -15.08 11.47
N TYR A 45 7.50 -14.44 11.95
CA TYR A 45 7.37 -14.02 13.34
C TYR A 45 6.73 -15.05 14.28
N ALA A 46 6.35 -16.25 13.83
CA ALA A 46 5.65 -17.21 14.68
C ALA A 46 6.43 -17.63 15.94
N GLY A 47 7.76 -17.65 15.87
CA GLY A 47 8.62 -17.96 17.03
C GLY A 47 9.01 -16.74 17.87
N THR A 48 9.07 -15.55 17.27
CA THR A 48 9.65 -14.34 17.90
C THR A 48 8.59 -13.32 18.31
N CYS A 49 7.51 -13.19 17.54
CA CYS A 49 6.34 -12.38 17.87
C CYS A 49 5.06 -13.01 17.30
N PRO A 50 4.54 -14.10 17.90
CA PRO A 50 3.38 -14.85 17.35
C PRO A 50 2.10 -14.03 17.26
N ALA A 51 1.99 -12.95 18.05
CA ALA A 51 0.83 -12.06 18.00
C ALA A 51 0.95 -10.95 16.93
N ALA A 52 2.06 -10.89 16.17
CA ALA A 52 2.35 -9.77 15.27
C ALA A 52 1.24 -9.52 14.24
N GLU A 53 0.89 -10.55 13.46
CA GLU A 53 -0.15 -10.42 12.43
C GLU A 53 -1.51 -10.04 13.01
N MET A 54 -1.88 -10.62 14.15
CA MET A 54 -3.15 -10.32 14.82
C MET A 54 -3.20 -8.86 15.30
N MET A 55 -2.11 -8.35 15.88
CA MET A 55 -2.05 -6.97 16.37
C MET A 55 -2.11 -5.95 15.23
N VAL A 56 -1.43 -6.22 14.10
CA VAL A 56 -1.53 -5.37 12.90
C VAL A 56 -2.95 -5.39 12.37
N LYS A 57 -3.53 -6.58 12.17
CA LYS A 57 -4.90 -6.75 11.67
C LYS A 57 -5.96 -6.01 12.50
N ASN A 58 -5.88 -6.12 13.82
CA ASN A 58 -6.80 -5.44 14.72
C ASN A 58 -6.65 -3.91 14.65
N THR A 59 -5.42 -3.42 14.53
CA THR A 59 -5.13 -1.99 14.39
C THR A 59 -5.70 -1.45 13.08
N VAL A 60 -5.50 -2.16 11.97
CA VAL A 60 -6.05 -1.81 10.67
C VAL A 60 -7.57 -1.82 10.70
N ARG A 61 -8.19 -2.90 11.18
CA ARG A 61 -9.66 -3.00 11.32
C ARG A 61 -10.23 -1.83 12.11
N SER A 62 -9.67 -1.55 13.30
CA SER A 62 -10.14 -0.45 14.14
C SER A 62 -9.98 0.92 13.45
N ALA A 63 -8.93 1.12 12.67
CA ALA A 63 -8.73 2.35 11.92
C ALA A 63 -9.70 2.47 10.73
N SER A 64 -9.95 1.38 10.01
CA SER A 64 -10.87 1.32 8.88
C SER A 64 -12.33 1.48 9.29
N ASP A 65 -12.73 0.96 10.47
CA ASP A 65 -14.05 1.19 11.05
C ASP A 65 -14.29 2.67 11.36
N LEU A 66 -13.24 3.43 11.66
CA LEU A 66 -13.30 4.87 11.98
C LEU A 66 -13.22 5.75 10.74
N ASP A 67 -12.36 5.40 9.78
CA ASP A 67 -12.18 6.10 8.52
C ASP A 67 -12.12 5.08 7.36
N PRO A 68 -13.19 4.96 6.56
CA PRO A 68 -13.26 3.98 5.48
C PRO A 68 -12.30 4.28 4.32
N THR A 69 -11.59 5.41 4.32
CA THR A 69 -10.55 5.69 3.34
C THR A 69 -9.19 5.07 3.71
N ILE A 70 -9.04 4.54 4.94
CA ILE A 70 -7.80 3.95 5.44
C ILE A 70 -7.33 2.77 4.59
N PRO A 71 -8.18 1.82 4.19
CA PRO A 71 -7.73 0.70 3.36
C PRO A 71 -7.07 1.14 2.04
N GLY A 72 -7.70 2.09 1.33
CA GLY A 72 -7.12 2.68 0.11
C GLY A 72 -5.81 3.43 0.38
N LYS A 73 -5.72 4.18 1.49
CA LYS A 73 -4.49 4.87 1.89
C LYS A 73 -3.34 3.89 2.18
N LEU A 74 -3.59 2.79 2.88
CA LEU A 74 -2.59 1.79 3.23
C LEU A 74 -2.10 1.02 2.01
N LEU A 75 -3.00 0.64 1.11
CA LEU A 75 -2.63 -0.02 -0.15
C LEU A 75 -1.74 0.90 -1.00
N ARG A 76 -2.12 2.18 -1.10
CA ARG A 76 -1.31 3.18 -1.81
C ARG A 76 0.05 3.41 -1.14
N LEU A 77 0.10 3.44 0.19
CA LEU A 77 1.35 3.62 0.92
C LEU A 77 2.34 2.47 0.66
N LEU A 78 1.87 1.23 0.64
CA LEU A 78 2.70 0.07 0.25
C LEU A 78 3.20 0.18 -1.19
N PHE A 79 2.34 0.58 -2.13
CA PHE A 79 2.75 0.76 -3.52
C PHE A 79 3.89 1.78 -3.66
N HIS A 80 3.79 2.92 -2.96
CA HIS A 80 4.83 3.95 -3.00
C HIS A 80 6.14 3.46 -2.38
N ASP A 81 6.10 2.78 -1.23
CA ASP A 81 7.28 2.19 -0.60
C ASP A 81 7.98 1.20 -1.55
N CYS A 82 7.23 0.25 -2.12
CA CYS A 82 7.83 -0.80 -2.95
C CYS A 82 8.30 -0.32 -4.32
N PHE A 83 7.74 0.77 -4.86
CA PHE A 83 8.10 1.27 -6.18
C PHE A 83 9.38 2.13 -6.14
N VAL A 84 9.64 2.79 -5.03
CA VAL A 84 10.81 3.65 -4.82
C VAL A 84 11.85 2.85 -4.04
N GLU A 85 12.93 2.43 -4.71
CA GLU A 85 14.09 1.76 -4.08
C GLU A 85 13.82 0.41 -3.39
N GLY A 86 12.57 -0.02 -3.24
CA GLY A 86 12.13 -1.34 -2.76
C GLY A 86 11.34 -1.26 -1.45
N CYS A 87 10.71 -2.37 -1.05
CA CYS A 87 9.85 -2.40 0.15
C CYS A 87 10.67 -2.36 1.46
N ASP A 88 11.18 -1.20 1.84
CA ASP A 88 12.10 -1.01 2.97
C ASP A 88 11.60 -0.02 4.04
N ALA A 89 10.37 0.47 3.90
CA ALA A 89 9.74 1.49 4.75
C ALA A 89 10.42 2.87 4.70
N SER A 90 11.23 3.17 3.69
CA SER A 90 11.85 4.49 3.49
C SER A 90 10.81 5.60 3.35
N VAL A 91 9.63 5.30 2.79
CA VAL A 91 8.50 6.25 2.68
C VAL A 91 7.97 6.74 4.04
N LEU A 92 8.22 6.00 5.12
CA LEU A 92 7.75 6.36 6.46
C LEU A 92 8.64 7.40 7.14
N LEU A 93 9.87 7.59 6.65
CA LEU A 93 10.86 8.48 7.23
C LEU A 93 10.47 9.94 7.01
N GLN A 94 10.71 10.76 8.03
CA GLN A 94 10.41 12.20 8.00
C GLN A 94 11.68 13.03 7.96
N GLY A 95 11.68 14.06 7.14
CA GLY A 95 12.79 14.99 7.01
C GLY A 95 12.83 15.65 5.63
N ASN A 96 13.65 16.67 5.50
CA ASN A 96 13.91 17.28 4.21
C ASN A 96 14.73 16.32 3.33
N GLY A 97 14.32 16.12 2.09
CA GLY A 97 14.99 15.18 1.17
C GLY A 97 14.67 13.70 1.46
N THR A 98 13.61 13.41 2.22
CA THR A 98 13.06 12.05 2.35
C THR A 98 12.03 11.80 1.25
N GLU A 99 11.79 10.53 0.92
CA GLU A 99 10.72 10.15 -0.02
C GLU A 99 9.37 10.78 0.39
N ARG A 100 9.07 10.81 1.70
CA ARG A 100 7.84 11.40 2.23
C ARG A 100 7.68 12.90 1.94
N SER A 101 8.78 13.63 1.79
CA SER A 101 8.77 15.06 1.49
C SER A 101 8.60 15.38 0.01
N ASP A 102 8.61 14.36 -0.86
CA ASP A 102 8.46 14.54 -2.30
C ASP A 102 7.06 15.10 -2.67
N PRO A 103 6.96 16.05 -3.62
CA PRO A 103 5.67 16.55 -4.10
C PRO A 103 4.66 15.49 -4.53
N ALA A 104 5.10 14.37 -5.13
CA ALA A 104 4.24 13.26 -5.53
C ALA A 104 3.60 12.53 -4.33
N ASN A 105 4.27 12.59 -3.17
CA ASN A 105 3.90 11.86 -1.96
C ASN A 105 3.09 12.69 -0.96
N LYS A 106 2.80 13.97 -1.27
CA LYS A 106 1.97 14.86 -0.44
C LYS A 106 0.56 14.34 -0.15
N SER A 107 0.05 13.46 -1.01
CA SER A 107 -1.29 12.87 -0.88
C SER A 107 -1.28 11.48 -0.22
N LEU A 108 -0.13 10.99 0.23
CA LEU A 108 -0.04 9.74 0.98
C LEU A 108 -0.67 9.91 2.37
N GLY A 109 -1.29 8.84 2.85
CA GLY A 109 -1.95 8.77 4.16
C GLY A 109 -1.77 7.40 4.80
N GLY A 110 -2.35 7.20 5.98
CA GLY A 110 -2.26 5.92 6.71
C GLY A 110 -1.01 5.76 7.58
N PHE A 111 -0.09 6.74 7.57
CA PHE A 111 1.13 6.74 8.41
C PHE A 111 0.82 6.50 9.90
N SER A 112 -0.24 7.11 10.42
CA SER A 112 -0.63 6.99 11.83
C SER A 112 -1.07 5.58 12.22
N VAL A 113 -1.61 4.80 11.28
CA VAL A 113 -2.02 3.41 11.50
C VAL A 113 -0.79 2.52 11.62
N ILE A 114 0.20 2.73 10.76
CA ILE A 114 1.49 2.02 10.82
C ILE A 114 2.22 2.34 12.13
N ASP A 115 2.27 3.62 12.52
CA ASP A 115 2.85 4.03 13.80
C ASP A 115 2.06 3.51 15.01
N ALA A 116 0.74 3.39 14.93
CA ALA A 116 -0.08 2.76 15.96
C ALA A 116 0.23 1.27 16.11
N ALA A 117 0.28 0.53 15.00
CA ALA A 117 0.60 -0.90 15.01
C ALA A 117 2.02 -1.14 15.55
N LYS A 118 3.00 -0.35 15.08
CA LYS A 118 4.38 -0.42 15.58
C LYS A 118 4.46 -0.15 17.08
N ARG A 119 3.74 0.84 17.59
CA ARG A 119 3.69 1.13 19.04
C ARG A 119 3.16 -0.04 19.85
N VAL A 120 2.11 -0.70 19.39
CA VAL A 120 1.57 -1.90 20.06
C VAL A 120 2.60 -3.02 20.02
N LEU A 121 3.20 -3.30 18.86
CA LEU A 121 4.18 -4.36 18.70
C LEU A 121 5.42 -4.17 19.57
N GLU A 122 5.97 -2.95 19.65
CA GLU A 122 7.16 -2.68 20.47
C GLU A 122 6.92 -2.86 21.99
N ILE A 123 5.67 -2.90 22.45
CA ILE A 123 5.34 -3.24 23.85
C ILE A 123 5.51 -4.75 24.10
N PHE A 124 5.17 -5.59 23.13
CA PHE A 124 5.14 -7.05 23.30
C PHE A 124 6.38 -7.75 22.73
N CYS A 125 6.91 -7.26 21.63
CA CYS A 125 8.08 -7.79 20.92
C CYS A 125 8.99 -6.63 20.47
N PRO A 126 9.78 -6.06 21.40
CA PRO A 126 10.63 -4.91 21.13
C PRO A 126 11.66 -5.24 20.05
N GLU A 127 11.88 -4.30 19.13
CA GLU A 127 12.90 -4.41 18.08
C GLU A 127 12.79 -5.66 17.19
N THR A 128 11.61 -6.28 17.14
CA THR A 128 11.42 -7.56 16.43
C THR A 128 10.80 -7.37 15.05
N VAL A 129 9.62 -6.73 14.98
CA VAL A 129 8.87 -6.61 13.71
C VAL A 129 9.29 -5.36 12.95
N SER A 130 9.70 -5.49 11.69
CA SER A 130 10.13 -4.37 10.85
C SER A 130 8.96 -3.46 10.44
N CYS A 131 9.22 -2.18 10.12
CA CYS A 131 8.17 -1.28 9.63
C CYS A 131 7.70 -1.65 8.22
N ALA A 132 8.58 -2.22 7.39
CA ALA A 132 8.24 -2.71 6.05
C ALA A 132 7.24 -3.88 6.12
N ASP A 133 7.46 -4.83 7.05
CA ASP A 133 6.52 -5.94 7.25
C ASP A 133 5.19 -5.46 7.81
N ILE A 134 5.19 -4.48 8.73
CA ILE A 134 3.94 -3.89 9.23
C ILE A 134 3.16 -3.23 8.09
N LEU A 135 3.85 -2.53 7.18
CA LEU A 135 3.22 -1.91 6.01
C LEU A 135 2.62 -2.96 5.06
N ALA A 136 3.36 -4.02 4.75
CA ALA A 136 2.88 -5.12 3.93
C ALA A 136 1.69 -5.87 4.55
N LEU A 137 1.78 -6.21 5.84
CA LEU A 137 0.68 -6.83 6.59
C LEU A 137 -0.55 -5.91 6.65
N ALA A 138 -0.34 -4.61 6.86
CA ALA A 138 -1.43 -3.66 6.96
C ALA A 138 -2.18 -3.49 5.63
N ALA A 139 -1.47 -3.46 4.50
CA ALA A 139 -2.08 -3.41 3.16
C ALA A 139 -2.85 -4.70 2.84
N ARG A 140 -2.33 -5.87 3.21
CA ARG A 140 -3.06 -7.16 3.09
C ARG A 140 -4.36 -7.13 3.87
N ASP A 141 -4.29 -6.74 5.14
CA ASP A 141 -5.45 -6.73 6.03
C ASP A 141 -6.48 -5.65 5.63
N ALA A 142 -6.03 -4.55 5.01
CA ALA A 142 -6.89 -3.53 4.41
C ALA A 142 -7.74 -4.08 3.26
N VAL A 143 -7.14 -4.83 2.33
CA VAL A 143 -7.88 -5.48 1.23
C VAL A 143 -8.86 -6.52 1.78
N GLU A 144 -8.45 -7.29 2.79
CA GLU A 144 -9.33 -8.25 3.46
C GLU A 144 -10.54 -7.56 4.11
N PHE A 145 -10.33 -6.39 4.74
CA PHE A 145 -11.40 -5.63 5.38
C PHE A 145 -12.45 -5.17 4.37
N GLU A 146 -12.05 -4.57 3.24
CA GLU A 146 -13.00 -4.09 2.22
C GLU A 146 -13.72 -5.23 1.50
N ALA A 147 -13.04 -6.37 1.31
CA ALA A 147 -13.68 -7.59 0.83
C ALA A 147 -14.69 -8.18 1.84
N GLN A 148 -14.52 -7.91 3.14
CA GLN A 148 -15.39 -8.39 4.22
C GLN A 148 -16.59 -7.47 4.50
N THR A 149 -16.51 -6.16 4.27
CA THR A 149 -17.66 -5.25 4.38
C THR A 149 -18.82 -5.70 3.47
N PHE A 150 -18.49 -6.32 2.33
CA PHE A 150 -19.44 -7.04 1.45
C PHE A 150 -20.26 -8.13 2.17
N ARG A 151 -19.70 -8.78 3.21
CA ARG A 151 -20.31 -9.90 3.95
C ARG A 151 -21.34 -9.48 5.00
N PHE A 152 -21.34 -8.23 5.45
CA PHE A 152 -22.38 -7.75 6.38
C PHE A 152 -23.71 -7.43 5.68
N HIS A 153 -23.69 -7.16 4.37
CA HIS A 153 -24.91 -6.92 3.58
C HIS A 153 -25.48 -8.17 2.90
N ARG A 154 -24.75 -9.30 2.87
CA ARG A 154 -25.25 -10.60 2.41
C ARG A 154 -24.70 -11.71 3.29
N ALA A 155 -25.57 -12.36 4.05
CA ALA A 155 -25.22 -13.39 5.02
C ALA A 155 -24.66 -14.67 4.35
N GLU A 156 -23.39 -14.67 3.96
CA GLU A 156 -22.67 -15.89 3.58
C GLU A 156 -21.33 -15.98 4.32
N ARG A 157 -21.14 -17.14 4.94
CA ARG A 157 -20.10 -17.47 5.91
C ARG A 157 -18.84 -17.92 5.18
N TRP A 158 -17.80 -17.11 5.20
CA TRP A 158 -16.47 -17.52 4.74
C TRP A 158 -15.59 -17.94 5.94
N SER A 159 -14.85 -19.03 5.77
CA SER A 159 -13.96 -19.60 6.78
C SER A 159 -12.54 -19.00 6.66
N PRO A 160 -11.83 -18.64 7.75
CA PRO A 160 -10.59 -17.85 7.67
C PRO A 160 -9.33 -18.67 7.34
N HIS A 161 -9.44 -19.91 6.89
CA HIS A 161 -8.28 -20.76 6.66
C HIS A 161 -7.96 -20.85 5.17
N ASN A 162 -6.74 -20.42 4.81
CA ASN A 162 -6.02 -20.62 3.55
C ASN A 162 -5.94 -19.40 2.60
N TRP A 163 -5.11 -18.42 2.96
CA TRP A 163 -4.67 -17.32 2.07
C TRP A 163 -3.19 -17.48 1.66
N ASN A 164 -2.72 -18.71 1.58
CA ASN A 164 -1.31 -19.04 1.31
C ASN A 164 -0.91 -18.79 -0.17
N SER A 165 -1.81 -18.28 -1.01
CA SER A 165 -1.60 -18.12 -2.46
C SER A 165 -1.72 -16.68 -2.99
N SER A 166 -2.12 -15.70 -2.15
CA SER A 166 -2.33 -14.32 -2.63
C SER A 166 -1.18 -13.36 -2.36
N LEU A 167 -0.16 -13.80 -1.62
CA LEU A 167 1.03 -12.99 -1.30
C LEU A 167 2.15 -13.09 -2.35
N GLN A 168 1.93 -13.82 -3.45
CA GLN A 168 2.88 -13.91 -4.57
C GLN A 168 2.67 -12.82 -5.65
N LEU A 169 1.71 -11.92 -5.49
CA LEU A 169 1.33 -10.95 -6.52
C LEU A 169 1.89 -9.52 -6.32
N ILE A 170 2.64 -9.25 -5.26
CA ILE A 170 3.22 -7.92 -4.97
C ILE A 170 4.67 -7.80 -5.51
N GLN A 171 5.03 -8.49 -6.59
CA GLN A 171 6.40 -8.51 -7.12
C GLN A 171 6.49 -8.42 -8.65
N ARG A 172 5.60 -7.66 -9.31
CA ARG A 172 5.78 -7.31 -10.73
C ARG A 172 5.87 -5.80 -10.90
N PRO A 173 7.04 -5.24 -11.25
CA PRO A 173 7.15 -3.82 -11.54
C PRO A 173 6.42 -3.50 -12.86
N VAL A 174 5.43 -2.60 -12.79
CA VAL A 174 4.90 -1.92 -13.97
C VAL A 174 5.96 -0.89 -14.38
N GLN A 175 6.56 -1.07 -15.54
CA GLN A 175 7.59 -0.16 -16.03
C GLN A 175 6.98 1.21 -16.39
N ALA A 176 7.51 2.27 -15.79
CA ALA A 176 7.19 3.63 -16.18
C ALA A 176 7.72 3.93 -17.59
N ARG A 177 6.86 4.43 -18.49
CA ARG A 177 7.31 4.93 -19.80
C ARG A 177 8.07 6.24 -19.61
N PRO A 178 9.29 6.38 -20.15
CA PRO A 178 9.92 7.69 -20.27
C PRO A 178 9.20 8.40 -21.41
N ASN A 179 8.66 9.59 -21.12
CA ASN A 179 8.43 10.74 -22.02
C ASN A 179 7.23 11.53 -21.49
N GLY A 180 7.51 12.37 -20.48
CA GLY A 180 6.56 13.33 -19.95
C GLY A 180 6.23 14.40 -20.98
N ASN A 181 5.03 14.33 -21.55
CA ASN A 181 4.30 15.49 -22.05
C ASN A 181 2.79 15.21 -21.97
N LEU A 182 2.19 15.57 -20.84
CA LEU A 182 0.75 15.47 -20.59
C LEU A 182 0.03 16.64 -21.27
N THR A 183 -0.21 16.49 -22.56
CA THR A 183 -1.33 17.18 -23.22
C THR A 183 -2.31 16.12 -23.69
N VAL A 184 -3.57 16.53 -23.87
CA VAL A 184 -4.73 15.76 -24.34
C VAL A 184 -5.68 15.40 -23.18
N ILE A 185 -6.80 16.14 -23.12
CA ILE A 185 -8.08 15.62 -22.63
C ILE A 185 -8.24 14.29 -23.36
N ASP A 186 -8.08 13.20 -22.62
CA ASP A 186 -8.14 11.86 -23.19
C ASP A 186 -9.42 11.74 -24.02
N SER A 187 -9.26 11.69 -25.34
CA SER A 187 -10.39 11.63 -26.27
C SER A 187 -11.13 10.30 -26.16
N SER A 188 -10.55 9.32 -25.47
CA SER A 188 -11.20 8.07 -25.12
C SER A 188 -12.18 8.22 -23.95
N LEU A 189 -12.04 9.23 -23.08
CA LEU A 189 -12.88 9.43 -21.89
C LEU A 189 -14.35 9.68 -22.27
N ASP A 190 -15.28 8.99 -21.59
CA ASP A 190 -16.71 9.17 -21.83
C ASP A 190 -17.13 10.64 -21.66
N ARG A 191 -17.83 11.18 -22.68
CA ARG A 191 -18.18 12.60 -22.73
C ARG A 191 -19.10 13.03 -21.59
N GLN A 192 -20.01 12.16 -21.13
CA GLN A 192 -20.91 12.51 -20.04
C GLN A 192 -20.17 12.51 -18.71
N TYR A 193 -19.30 11.52 -18.50
CA TYR A 193 -18.46 11.43 -17.32
C TYR A 193 -17.44 12.57 -17.25
N ALA A 194 -16.80 12.95 -18.36
CA ALA A 194 -15.92 14.12 -18.45
C ALA A 194 -16.64 15.41 -18.06
N ALA A 195 -17.90 15.58 -18.48
CA ALA A 195 -18.72 16.72 -18.09
C ALA A 195 -19.09 16.72 -16.59
N GLN A 196 -19.23 15.54 -15.97
CA GLN A 196 -19.42 15.41 -14.53
C GLN A 196 -18.14 15.78 -13.77
N LEU A 197 -16.99 15.25 -14.18
CA LEU A 197 -15.69 15.57 -13.58
C LEU A 197 -15.38 17.07 -13.69
N THR A 198 -15.70 17.70 -14.83
CA THR A 198 -15.53 19.16 -15.02
C THR A 198 -16.35 19.97 -14.01
N LYS A 199 -17.53 19.47 -13.59
CA LYS A 199 -18.34 20.13 -12.55
C LYS A 199 -17.78 19.90 -11.15
N MET A 200 -17.21 18.73 -10.89
CA MET A 200 -16.61 18.38 -9.60
C MET A 200 -15.28 19.10 -9.37
N CYS A 201 -14.50 19.30 -10.44
CA CYS A 201 -13.18 19.93 -10.45
C CYS A 201 -13.21 21.25 -11.26
N PRO A 202 -13.78 22.35 -10.73
CA PRO A 202 -13.85 23.62 -11.44
C PRO A 202 -12.46 24.26 -11.61
N SER A 203 -12.26 24.94 -12.74
CA SER A 203 -11.04 25.68 -13.08
C SER A 203 -10.79 26.80 -12.05
N GLY A 204 -9.96 26.53 -11.05
CA GLY A 204 -9.69 27.44 -9.94
C GLY A 204 -9.72 26.79 -8.55
N ALA A 205 -10.07 25.50 -8.46
CA ALA A 205 -9.87 24.73 -7.23
C ALA A 205 -8.38 24.74 -6.82
N THR A 206 -8.10 25.05 -5.56
CA THR A 206 -6.74 25.00 -5.01
C THR A 206 -6.23 23.56 -5.01
N ASP A 207 -4.99 23.40 -5.45
CA ASP A 207 -4.29 22.12 -5.60
C ASP A 207 -4.41 21.29 -4.31
N GLY A 208 -5.02 20.10 -4.42
CA GLY A 208 -5.19 19.14 -3.31
C GLY A 208 -6.47 19.23 -2.47
N SER A 209 -7.40 20.17 -2.71
CA SER A 209 -8.65 20.25 -1.92
C SER A 209 -9.81 19.43 -2.49
N VAL A 210 -9.77 19.06 -3.76
CA VAL A 210 -10.87 18.38 -4.45
C VAL A 210 -10.41 16.97 -4.79
N THR A 211 -11.03 15.98 -4.15
CA THR A 211 -10.80 14.56 -4.43
C THR A 211 -12.02 13.98 -5.13
N VAL A 212 -11.79 13.20 -6.17
CA VAL A 212 -12.81 12.37 -6.83
C VAL A 212 -12.41 10.90 -6.69
N SER A 213 -13.40 10.02 -6.70
CA SER A 213 -13.14 8.59 -6.58
C SER A 213 -12.60 8.01 -7.89
N ASN A 214 -11.61 7.12 -7.79
CA ASN A 214 -11.12 6.33 -8.93
C ASN A 214 -12.17 5.30 -9.37
N ASP A 215 -13.06 4.87 -8.47
CA ASP A 215 -14.24 4.08 -8.76
C ASP A 215 -15.51 4.82 -8.27
N PRO A 216 -16.26 5.49 -9.17
CA PRO A 216 -17.47 6.21 -8.79
C PRO A 216 -18.66 5.30 -8.46
N SER A 217 -18.59 4.00 -8.78
CA SER A 217 -19.68 3.05 -8.52
C SER A 217 -19.57 2.46 -7.12
N THR A 218 -18.34 2.07 -6.73
CA THR A 218 -18.06 1.33 -5.50
C THR A 218 -16.77 1.86 -4.84
N PRO A 219 -16.74 3.15 -4.44
CA PRO A 219 -15.53 3.86 -4.02
C PRO A 219 -14.81 3.27 -2.80
N LEU A 220 -15.51 2.45 -2.00
CA LEU A 220 -15.02 1.87 -0.76
C LEU A 220 -14.98 0.34 -0.82
N LEU A 221 -15.19 -0.28 -1.98
CA LEU A 221 -15.17 -1.74 -2.10
C LEU A 221 -14.01 -2.17 -2.97
N PHE A 222 -13.30 -3.21 -2.50
CA PHE A 222 -12.30 -3.88 -3.31
C PHE A 222 -12.99 -4.97 -4.14
N ASP A 223 -13.42 -4.62 -5.34
CA ASP A 223 -14.08 -5.52 -6.28
C ASP A 223 -13.61 -5.28 -7.72
N ASN A 224 -14.26 -5.94 -8.67
CA ASN A 224 -13.90 -5.83 -10.09
C ASN A 224 -14.62 -4.68 -10.81
N GLN A 225 -15.39 -3.84 -10.13
CA GLN A 225 -16.12 -2.72 -10.76
C GLN A 225 -15.16 -1.71 -11.38
N TYR A 226 -13.97 -1.53 -10.80
CA TYR A 226 -12.88 -0.77 -11.41
C TYR A 226 -12.66 -1.16 -12.89
N TYR A 227 -12.52 -2.45 -13.21
CA TYR A 227 -12.35 -2.89 -14.60
C TYR A 227 -13.60 -2.67 -15.47
N ARG A 228 -14.79 -2.73 -14.85
CA ARG A 228 -16.08 -2.51 -15.55
C ARG A 228 -16.28 -1.06 -15.95
N ILE A 229 -15.83 -0.11 -15.14
CA ILE A 229 -15.87 1.32 -15.48
C ILE A 229 -14.79 1.67 -16.51
N LEU A 230 -13.64 1.00 -16.50
CA LEU A 230 -12.62 1.19 -17.55
C LEU A 230 -13.18 0.84 -18.92
N LEU A 231 -13.85 -0.32 -19.05
CA LEU A 231 -14.48 -0.72 -20.32
C LEU A 231 -15.62 0.21 -20.78
N GLN A 232 -16.11 1.09 -19.91
CA GLN A 232 -17.04 2.18 -20.25
C GLN A 232 -16.32 3.50 -20.56
N HIS A 233 -15.00 3.48 -20.64
CA HIS A 233 -14.12 4.64 -20.75
C HIS A 233 -14.34 5.67 -19.64
N LYS A 234 -14.48 5.20 -18.39
CA LYS A 234 -14.63 6.04 -17.20
C LYS A 234 -13.44 5.94 -16.25
N GLY A 235 -12.26 5.58 -16.76
CA GLY A 235 -11.01 5.66 -16.02
C GLY A 235 -10.68 7.12 -15.66
N LEU A 236 -10.16 7.35 -14.46
CA LEU A 236 -9.89 8.71 -13.99
C LEU A 236 -8.53 9.20 -14.49
N PHE A 237 -7.53 8.34 -14.48
CA PHE A 237 -6.17 8.67 -14.90
C PHE A 237 -5.88 8.16 -16.31
N GLN A 238 -4.96 8.84 -17.00
CA GLN A 238 -4.49 8.36 -18.32
C GLN A 238 -3.82 6.98 -18.23
N SER A 239 -3.19 6.65 -17.10
CA SER A 239 -2.65 5.32 -16.84
C SER A 239 -3.74 4.24 -16.86
N ASP A 240 -4.97 4.59 -16.49
CA ASP A 240 -6.08 3.65 -16.44
C ASP A 240 -6.61 3.38 -17.85
N SER A 241 -6.78 4.44 -18.65
CA SER A 241 -7.13 4.32 -20.08
C SER A 241 -6.08 3.57 -20.88
N ALA A 242 -4.80 3.67 -20.50
CA ALA A 242 -3.71 2.97 -21.16
C ALA A 242 -3.86 1.44 -21.10
N LEU A 243 -4.54 0.90 -20.07
CA LEU A 243 -4.81 -0.53 -19.93
C LEU A 243 -5.70 -1.10 -21.05
N LEU A 244 -6.43 -0.25 -21.77
CA LEU A 244 -7.30 -0.65 -22.88
C LEU A 244 -6.67 -0.44 -24.26
N ASN A 245 -5.57 0.31 -24.32
CA ASN A 245 -4.91 0.67 -25.59
C ASN A 245 -3.99 -0.45 -26.10
N ASP A 246 -3.67 -1.42 -25.26
CA ASP A 246 -2.90 -2.61 -25.59
C ASP A 246 -3.86 -3.81 -25.69
N GLU A 247 -3.80 -4.58 -26.78
CA GLU A 247 -4.72 -5.69 -27.05
C GLU A 247 -4.61 -6.81 -25.99
N GLU A 248 -3.40 -7.02 -25.44
CA GLU A 248 -3.16 -8.00 -24.38
C GLU A 248 -3.76 -7.53 -23.05
N GLN A 249 -3.48 -6.28 -22.66
CA GLN A 249 -3.99 -5.68 -21.42
C GLN A 249 -5.50 -5.46 -21.45
N GLY A 250 -6.05 -5.12 -22.63
CA GLY A 250 -7.47 -4.96 -22.86
C GLY A 250 -8.22 -6.29 -22.74
N THR A 251 -7.63 -7.39 -23.22
CA THR A 251 -8.16 -8.75 -23.04
C THR A 251 -8.13 -9.16 -21.57
N GLU A 252 -7.06 -8.84 -20.84
CA GLU A 252 -6.97 -9.08 -19.39
C GLU A 252 -8.01 -8.28 -18.61
N CYS A 253 -8.21 -6.99 -18.93
CA CYS A 253 -9.27 -6.16 -18.35
C CYS A 253 -10.66 -6.76 -18.59
N TRP A 254 -10.93 -7.24 -19.80
CA TRP A 254 -12.15 -7.97 -20.13
C TRP A 254 -12.34 -9.22 -19.26
N ASN A 255 -11.28 -10.00 -19.09
CA ASN A 255 -11.32 -11.18 -18.24
C ASN A 255 -11.61 -10.81 -16.79
N LEU A 256 -10.93 -9.80 -16.23
CA LEU A 256 -11.11 -9.33 -14.85
C LEU A 256 -12.53 -8.80 -14.57
N GLN A 257 -13.20 -8.17 -15.54
CA GLN A 257 -14.63 -7.82 -15.42
C GLN A 257 -15.52 -9.08 -15.28
N THR A 258 -15.14 -10.20 -15.89
CA THR A 258 -15.92 -11.45 -15.83
C THR A 258 -15.52 -12.37 -14.68
N ILE A 259 -14.36 -12.13 -14.05
CA ILE A 259 -14.01 -12.72 -12.76
C ILE A 259 -15.00 -12.19 -11.74
N LYS A 260 -16.06 -12.96 -11.51
CA LYS A 260 -16.71 -12.97 -10.20
C LYS A 260 -15.60 -13.41 -9.25
N ILE A 261 -15.19 -12.54 -8.32
CA ILE A 261 -14.47 -13.02 -7.13
C ILE A 261 -15.35 -14.13 -6.59
N VAL A 262 -14.89 -15.37 -6.77
CA VAL A 262 -15.72 -16.56 -6.58
C VAL A 262 -16.07 -16.60 -5.10
N SER A 263 -17.34 -16.32 -4.83
CA SER A 263 -18.07 -16.52 -3.59
C SER A 263 -18.01 -17.98 -3.16
#